data_AF-A0A1H4AMX2-F1
#
_entry.id   AF-A0A1H4AMX2-F1
#
_cell.length_a   1.000
_cell.length_b   1.000
_cell.length_c   1.000
_cell.angle_alpha   90.00
_cell.angle_beta   90.00
_cell.angle_gamma   90.00
#
_symmetry.space_group_name_H-M   'P 1'
#
loop_
_entity.id
_entity.type
_entity.pdbx_description
1 polymer ?
#
loop_
_entity_poly.entity_id
_entity_poly.type
_entity_poly.pdbx_seq_one_letter_code
_entity_poly.pdbx_strand_id
1 'polypeptide(L)'
;MSPIKIAILAMGGEGGGVLADWIVDMGEANGYVAQTTSVPGVAQRTGATIYYVELYPQAQADSDGGKPVLALMPLPGDVDVVLASELMEAGRAVQRGLVTNDRTTLVASTHRVYSIAEKSAMGDGRVDSAELLAHAERAAKRFIRFDMAQAAEASGSVISAVLFGALCGAGVLPFSRAQFEATIERGGVGVKPSLKAFGAAFARAQGEPEAQAAFQQAAIQQAAAPQPRHPAVRALVERTQREFSADAQPVLLEGVRRLIDYQDVDYAGLYLDRVASIAGLPTNDGGKLLRETARHLALWMSYEDTARVAQLKTRATRFERVRDEARVQQGQVLAINEYMHPRLQEICETLPGGIGRWLMESTLPRKLVERFTQKGRVIQTSSLRGYLMLRTVAWMKRWRRTTLRYADENRRIEEWLGQIAGIAARNPELAVEVAQCQGLVKGYSDTHERGLRNYDTVMAALQRAGAAIAPATLRELRDAALADEHGHKLRAALVQHALA
;
A
#
# COMPACT_ATOMS: atom_id res chain seq x y z
N MET A 1 12.97 -40.21 17.47
CA MET A 1 11.85 -39.33 17.02
C MET A 1 12.44 -38.25 16.11
N SER A 2 11.68 -37.54 15.28
CA SER A 2 12.22 -36.37 14.55
C SER A 2 11.88 -35.08 15.31
N PRO A 3 12.77 -34.06 15.29
CA PRO A 3 12.46 -32.77 15.90
C PRO A 3 11.26 -32.11 15.19
N ILE A 4 10.53 -31.29 15.92
CA ILE A 4 9.50 -30.41 15.34
C ILE A 4 10.20 -29.21 14.72
N LYS A 5 9.94 -28.96 13.44
CA LYS A 5 10.63 -27.95 12.63
C LYS A 5 9.72 -26.79 12.30
N ILE A 6 10.08 -25.59 12.76
CA ILE A 6 9.27 -24.39 12.65
C ILE A 6 10.05 -23.31 11.92
N ALA A 7 9.49 -22.78 10.83
CA ALA A 7 10.06 -21.62 10.13
C ALA A 7 9.17 -20.39 10.32
N ILE A 8 9.75 -19.28 10.73
CA ILE A 8 9.08 -18.00 10.96
C ILE A 8 9.62 -17.00 9.94
N LEU A 9 8.77 -16.56 9.02
CA LEU A 9 9.09 -15.54 8.04
C LEU A 9 8.47 -14.23 8.50
N ALA A 10 9.33 -13.30 8.91
CA ALA A 10 8.89 -12.00 9.41
C ALA A 10 9.63 -10.87 8.73
N MET A 11 8.90 -9.78 8.44
CA MET A 11 9.54 -8.54 8.05
C MET A 11 10.30 -7.93 9.22
N GLY A 12 11.40 -7.24 8.91
CA GLY A 12 12.20 -6.55 9.92
C GLY A 12 11.36 -5.56 10.73
N GLY A 13 11.26 -5.77 12.04
CA GLY A 13 10.48 -4.92 12.95
C GLY A 13 9.12 -5.46 13.36
N GLU A 14 8.66 -6.60 12.81
CA GLU A 14 7.36 -7.19 13.16
C GLU A 14 7.41 -8.21 14.31
N GLY A 15 8.55 -8.29 15.02
CA GLY A 15 8.69 -9.16 16.19
C GLY A 15 8.93 -10.64 15.86
N GLY A 16 9.44 -10.97 14.68
CA GLY A 16 9.80 -12.36 14.34
C GLY A 16 10.81 -12.99 15.32
N GLY A 17 11.80 -12.22 15.77
CA GLY A 17 12.73 -12.67 16.81
C GLY A 17 12.04 -12.91 18.15
N VAL A 18 11.16 -11.99 18.57
CA VAL A 18 10.37 -12.16 19.80
C VAL A 18 9.52 -13.44 19.76
N LEU A 19 8.92 -13.73 18.60
CA LEU A 19 8.15 -14.96 18.42
C LEU A 19 9.04 -16.22 18.47
N ALA A 20 10.22 -16.18 17.86
CA ALA A 20 11.19 -17.27 17.94
C ALA A 20 11.63 -17.52 19.39
N ASP A 21 11.96 -16.44 20.12
CA ASP A 21 12.38 -16.50 21.51
C ASP A 21 11.27 -17.08 22.41
N TRP A 22 10.01 -16.70 22.19
CA TRP A 22 8.87 -17.30 22.91
C TRP A 22 8.71 -18.79 22.61
N ILE A 23 8.92 -19.23 21.38
CA ILE A 23 8.81 -20.66 21.04
C ILE A 23 9.93 -21.46 21.71
N VAL A 24 11.16 -20.92 21.74
CA VAL A 24 12.30 -21.52 22.43
C VAL A 24 12.05 -21.59 23.94
N ASP A 25 11.70 -20.47 24.57
CA ASP A 25 11.43 -20.40 26.02
C ASP A 25 10.28 -21.33 26.43
N MET A 26 9.23 -21.42 25.61
CA MET A 26 8.15 -22.40 25.81
C MET A 26 8.67 -23.84 25.74
N GLY A 27 9.51 -24.17 24.77
CA GLY A 27 10.07 -25.52 24.63
C GLY A 27 10.93 -25.89 25.84
N GLU A 28 11.90 -25.05 26.17
CA GLU A 28 12.85 -25.29 27.26
C GLU A 28 12.17 -25.38 28.63
N ALA A 29 11.20 -24.51 28.90
CA ALA A 29 10.42 -24.55 30.15
C ALA A 29 9.54 -25.81 30.29
N ASN A 30 9.33 -26.56 29.21
CA ASN A 30 8.43 -27.71 29.17
C ASN A 30 9.14 -29.00 28.72
N GLY A 31 10.46 -29.09 28.94
CA GLY A 31 11.22 -30.33 28.77
C GLY A 31 11.59 -30.65 27.33
N TYR A 32 11.82 -29.63 26.50
CA TYR A 32 12.37 -29.78 25.15
C TYR A 32 13.74 -29.12 25.05
N VAL A 33 14.65 -29.75 24.31
CA VAL A 33 15.83 -29.10 23.75
C VAL A 33 15.36 -28.25 22.57
N ALA A 34 15.65 -26.95 22.62
CA ALA A 34 15.32 -26.02 21.56
C ALA A 34 16.59 -25.45 20.91
N GLN A 35 16.56 -25.23 19.61
CA GLN A 35 17.59 -24.46 18.90
C GLN A 35 16.90 -23.47 17.98
N THR A 36 17.41 -22.23 17.95
CA THR A 36 16.96 -21.20 17.03
C THR A 36 18.13 -20.66 16.20
N THR A 37 17.90 -20.44 14.91
CA THR A 37 18.80 -19.72 14.03
C THR A 37 18.05 -18.63 13.29
N SER A 38 18.77 -17.63 12.80
CA SER A 38 18.17 -16.59 11.96
C SER A 38 19.03 -16.32 10.73
N VAL A 39 18.36 -16.21 9.59
CA VAL A 39 18.95 -15.79 8.32
C VAL A 39 18.38 -14.41 7.99
N PRO A 40 19.15 -13.33 8.21
CA PRO A 40 18.66 -11.98 7.94
C PRO A 40 18.50 -11.77 6.43
N GLY A 41 17.41 -11.10 6.04
CA GLY A 41 17.22 -10.62 4.67
C GLY A 41 18.20 -9.51 4.30
N VAL A 42 18.44 -9.32 3.00
CA VAL A 42 19.52 -8.46 2.46
C VAL A 42 19.33 -6.94 2.67
N ALA A 43 18.21 -6.49 3.24
CA ALA A 43 18.01 -5.14 3.79
C ALA A 43 16.64 -5.04 4.51
N GLN A 44 16.45 -3.98 5.31
CA GLN A 44 15.11 -3.62 5.80
C GLN A 44 14.17 -3.43 4.60
N ARG A 45 13.06 -4.18 4.58
CA ARG A 45 11.98 -4.11 3.56
C ARG A 45 12.31 -4.68 2.16
N THR A 46 13.42 -5.38 1.96
CA THR A 46 13.70 -6.12 0.70
C THR A 46 13.50 -7.63 0.83
N GLY A 47 13.69 -8.20 2.03
CA GLY A 47 13.45 -9.61 2.33
C GLY A 47 13.03 -9.84 3.78
N ALA A 48 12.22 -10.88 4.05
CA ALA A 48 12.02 -11.32 5.43
C ALA A 48 13.30 -11.87 6.04
N THR A 49 13.41 -11.70 7.35
CA THR A 49 14.27 -12.54 8.17
C THR A 49 13.54 -13.86 8.38
N ILE A 50 14.24 -14.96 8.11
CA ILE A 50 13.76 -16.31 8.42
C ILE A 50 14.35 -16.69 9.77
N TYR A 51 13.51 -16.95 10.76
CA TYR A 51 13.91 -17.61 12.00
C TYR A 51 13.53 -19.09 11.89
N TYR A 52 14.44 -19.97 12.26
CA TYR A 52 14.23 -21.41 12.21
C TYR A 52 14.40 -21.99 13.60
N VAL A 53 13.38 -22.72 14.07
CA VAL A 53 13.35 -23.32 15.40
C VAL A 53 13.15 -24.82 15.27
N GLU A 54 13.99 -25.59 15.95
CA GLU A 54 13.78 -27.03 16.15
C GLU A 54 13.53 -27.33 17.63
N LEU A 55 12.50 -28.13 17.91
CA LEU A 55 12.16 -28.60 19.25
C LEU A 55 12.28 -30.13 19.32
N TYR A 56 13.08 -30.64 20.26
CA TYR A 56 13.27 -32.07 20.48
C TYR A 56 12.97 -32.44 21.94
N PRO A 57 12.15 -33.46 22.24
CA PRO A 57 11.86 -33.83 23.62
C PRO A 57 13.12 -34.22 24.40
N GLN A 58 13.36 -33.62 25.57
CA GLN A 58 14.55 -33.89 26.40
C GLN A 58 14.59 -35.36 26.84
N ALA A 59 13.45 -35.93 27.23
CA ALA A 59 13.36 -37.35 27.62
C ALA A 59 13.81 -38.29 26.50
N GLN A 60 13.54 -37.92 25.24
CA GLN A 60 14.01 -38.70 24.09
C GLN A 60 15.52 -38.51 23.87
N ALA A 61 16.04 -37.28 24.01
CA ALA A 61 17.48 -37.02 23.91
C ALA A 61 18.27 -37.83 24.95
N ASP A 62 17.77 -37.90 26.18
CA ASP A 62 18.38 -38.68 27.26
C ASP A 62 18.35 -40.17 26.93
N SER A 63 17.25 -40.68 26.37
CA SER A 63 17.13 -42.07 25.90
C SER A 63 18.03 -42.37 24.71
N ASP A 64 18.28 -41.40 23.84
CA ASP A 64 19.13 -41.52 22.65
C ASP A 64 20.63 -41.40 22.99
N GLY A 65 20.96 -41.17 24.26
CA GLY A 65 22.33 -41.18 24.77
C GLY A 65 23.12 -39.87 24.55
N GLY A 66 22.46 -38.74 24.29
CA GLY A 66 23.15 -37.46 24.15
C GLY A 66 22.30 -36.30 23.63
N LYS A 67 22.95 -35.14 23.47
CA LYS A 67 22.31 -33.92 22.91
C LYS A 67 22.06 -34.08 21.40
N PRO A 68 20.85 -33.80 20.91
CA PRO A 68 20.55 -33.88 19.48
C PRO A 68 21.32 -32.81 18.70
N VAL A 69 21.75 -33.15 17.48
CA VAL A 69 22.29 -32.17 16.53
C VAL A 69 21.14 -31.65 15.69
N LEU A 70 20.77 -30.39 15.91
CA LEU A 70 19.64 -29.73 15.27
C LEU A 70 20.10 -28.91 14.06
N ALA A 71 19.27 -28.84 13.02
CA ALA A 71 19.64 -28.14 11.79
C ALA A 71 19.71 -26.62 11.99
N LEU A 72 20.54 -25.96 11.18
CA LEU A 72 20.76 -24.50 11.24
C LEU A 72 19.87 -23.72 10.26
N MET A 73 19.12 -24.39 9.39
CA MET A 73 18.27 -23.76 8.38
C MET A 73 17.11 -24.69 8.00
N PRO A 74 15.97 -24.14 7.58
CA PRO A 74 14.85 -24.95 7.10
C PRO A 74 15.20 -25.54 5.74
N LEU A 75 14.84 -26.81 5.53
CA LEU A 75 15.00 -27.49 4.26
C LEU A 75 13.63 -27.57 3.52
N PRO A 76 13.59 -27.34 2.20
CA PRO A 76 12.36 -27.54 1.42
C PRO A 76 11.78 -28.96 1.62
N GLY A 77 10.48 -29.05 1.85
CA GLY A 77 9.77 -30.31 2.14
C GLY A 77 9.92 -30.86 3.57
N ASP A 78 10.68 -30.19 4.42
CA ASP A 78 11.03 -30.69 5.75
C ASP A 78 10.71 -29.70 6.87
N VAL A 79 9.60 -28.98 6.74
CA VAL A 79 9.12 -28.03 7.75
C VAL A 79 7.69 -28.38 8.16
N ASP A 80 7.47 -28.56 9.46
CA ASP A 80 6.17 -28.96 10.01
C ASP A 80 5.24 -27.76 10.19
N VAL A 81 5.79 -26.61 10.57
CA VAL A 81 5.03 -25.37 10.79
C VAL A 81 5.72 -24.18 10.13
N VAL A 82 4.95 -23.41 9.35
CA VAL A 82 5.40 -22.12 8.81
C VAL A 82 4.53 -21.00 9.37
N LEU A 83 5.17 -20.01 9.99
CA LEU A 83 4.53 -18.79 10.49
C LEU A 83 4.95 -17.63 9.60
N ALA A 84 4.00 -16.94 8.97
CA ALA A 84 4.28 -15.78 8.13
C ALA A 84 3.58 -14.53 8.68
N SER A 85 4.36 -13.49 9.00
CA SER A 85 3.80 -12.26 9.55
C SER A 85 3.00 -11.47 8.51
N GLU A 86 3.25 -11.66 7.21
CA GLU A 86 2.62 -10.94 6.10
C GLU A 86 2.42 -11.88 4.88
N LEU A 87 1.45 -11.57 4.01
CA LEU A 87 1.01 -12.47 2.93
C LEU A 87 2.07 -12.72 1.84
N MET A 88 2.89 -11.72 1.48
CA MET A 88 4.04 -11.91 0.57
C MET A 88 5.05 -12.89 1.18
N GLU A 89 5.24 -12.88 2.50
CA GLU A 89 6.14 -13.83 3.16
C GLU A 89 5.59 -15.25 3.14
N ALA A 90 4.26 -15.43 3.25
CA ALA A 90 3.63 -16.72 2.99
C ALA A 90 3.87 -17.18 1.54
N GLY A 91 3.70 -16.29 0.56
CA GLY A 91 4.00 -16.57 -0.84
C GLY A 91 5.46 -16.99 -1.09
N ARG A 92 6.41 -16.29 -0.46
CA ARG A 92 7.83 -16.63 -0.52
C ARG A 92 8.16 -17.96 0.16
N ALA A 93 7.49 -18.31 1.25
CA ALA A 93 7.64 -19.61 1.90
C ALA A 93 7.20 -20.75 0.98
N VAL A 94 6.06 -20.58 0.29
CA VAL A 94 5.55 -21.51 -0.72
C VAL A 94 6.55 -21.62 -1.89
N GLN A 95 7.01 -20.50 -2.43
CA GLN A 95 7.98 -20.48 -3.54
C GLN A 95 9.30 -21.17 -3.18
N ARG A 96 9.75 -21.07 -1.93
CA ARG A 96 10.95 -21.73 -1.42
C ARG A 96 10.75 -23.22 -1.11
N GLY A 97 9.54 -23.76 -1.28
CA GLY A 97 9.22 -25.16 -0.98
C GLY A 97 9.19 -25.48 0.52
N LEU A 98 9.10 -24.46 1.39
CA LEU A 98 8.98 -24.66 2.84
C LEU A 98 7.57 -25.10 3.24
N VAL A 99 6.58 -24.85 2.40
CA VAL A 99 5.19 -25.22 2.61
C VAL A 99 4.83 -26.36 1.66
N THR A 100 4.39 -27.48 2.24
CA THR A 100 4.00 -28.69 1.49
C THR A 100 2.67 -29.25 1.96
N ASN A 101 1.97 -29.93 1.06
CA ASN A 101 0.57 -30.33 1.25
C ASN A 101 0.41 -31.60 2.10
N ASP A 102 1.48 -32.36 2.28
CA ASP A 102 1.53 -33.59 3.06
C ASP A 102 1.95 -33.33 4.52
N ARG A 103 2.70 -32.25 4.76
CA ARG A 103 3.35 -31.99 6.05
C ARG A 103 2.95 -30.69 6.73
N THR A 104 2.99 -29.57 6.01
CA THR A 104 3.13 -28.25 6.65
C THR A 104 1.81 -27.63 7.07
N THR A 105 1.72 -27.20 8.34
CA THR A 105 0.70 -26.24 8.77
C THR A 105 1.21 -24.81 8.55
N LEU A 106 0.55 -24.07 7.67
CA LEU A 106 0.84 -22.67 7.39
C LEU A 106 -0.10 -21.78 8.21
N VAL A 107 0.48 -20.88 9.01
CA VAL A 107 -0.23 -19.83 9.74
C VAL A 107 0.26 -18.49 9.20
N ALA A 108 -0.60 -17.72 8.53
CA ALA A 108 -0.19 -16.46 7.91
C ALA A 108 -1.19 -15.33 8.12
N SER A 109 -0.66 -14.11 8.25
CA SER A 109 -1.47 -12.91 8.13
C SER A 109 -1.86 -12.66 6.68
N THR A 110 -3.09 -12.22 6.43
CA THR A 110 -3.57 -11.84 5.09
C THR A 110 -3.29 -10.39 4.70
N HIS A 111 -2.79 -9.59 5.65
CA HIS A 111 -2.47 -8.19 5.39
C HIS A 111 -1.30 -8.06 4.42
N ARG A 112 -1.19 -6.88 3.79
CA ARG A 112 -0.13 -6.58 2.82
C ARG A 112 0.70 -5.37 3.21
N VAL A 113 2.01 -5.53 3.12
CA VAL A 113 2.96 -4.40 3.17
C VAL A 113 3.79 -4.39 1.90
N TYR A 114 3.44 -3.47 0.99
CA TYR A 114 4.06 -3.45 -0.34
C TYR A 114 5.55 -3.14 -0.29
N SER A 115 6.31 -3.94 -1.03
CA SER A 115 7.76 -3.78 -1.18
C SER A 115 8.12 -2.50 -1.93
N ILE A 116 9.40 -2.11 -1.90
CA ILE A 116 9.90 -0.99 -2.71
C ILE A 116 9.71 -1.27 -4.19
N ALA A 117 9.90 -2.51 -4.65
CA ALA A 117 9.67 -2.87 -6.06
C ALA A 117 8.22 -2.62 -6.48
N GLU A 118 7.24 -3.04 -5.66
CA GLU A 118 5.82 -2.83 -5.94
C GLU A 118 5.44 -1.35 -5.93
N LYS A 119 6.06 -0.56 -5.04
CA LYS A 119 5.81 0.89 -4.90
C LYS A 119 6.50 1.73 -5.99
N SER A 120 7.63 1.27 -6.51
CA SER A 120 8.44 2.00 -7.50
C SER A 120 8.04 1.69 -8.94
N ALA A 121 7.18 0.70 -9.18
CA ALA A 121 6.63 0.45 -10.50
C ALA A 121 5.86 1.67 -11.02
N MET A 122 5.98 2.00 -12.31
CA MET A 122 5.24 3.12 -12.91
C MET A 122 3.72 2.84 -12.96
N GLY A 123 3.35 1.56 -13.18
CA GLY A 123 1.98 1.05 -13.20
C GLY A 123 1.45 0.61 -11.83
N ASP A 124 0.54 -0.36 -11.82
CA ASP A 124 0.20 -1.10 -10.60
C ASP A 124 1.24 -2.21 -10.40
N GLY A 125 2.21 -1.98 -9.51
CA GLY A 125 3.26 -2.95 -9.22
C GLY A 125 2.85 -4.02 -8.20
N ARG A 126 1.64 -3.97 -7.65
CA ARG A 126 1.21 -4.88 -6.59
C ARG A 126 1.07 -6.29 -7.11
N VAL A 127 1.57 -7.25 -6.35
CA VAL A 127 1.27 -8.67 -6.57
C VAL A 127 -0.16 -8.96 -6.15
N ASP A 128 -0.86 -9.82 -6.90
CA ASP A 128 -2.24 -10.20 -6.62
C ASP A 128 -2.34 -11.02 -5.31
N SER A 129 -2.99 -10.44 -4.30
CA SER A 129 -3.23 -11.09 -3.01
C SER A 129 -4.15 -12.30 -3.12
N ALA A 130 -5.13 -12.30 -4.01
CA ALA A 130 -6.04 -13.42 -4.19
C ALA A 130 -5.30 -14.62 -4.80
N GLU A 131 -4.39 -14.37 -5.74
CA GLU A 131 -3.52 -15.39 -6.30
C GLU A 131 -2.58 -15.98 -5.23
N LEU A 132 -1.93 -15.14 -4.42
CA LEU A 132 -1.09 -15.59 -3.31
C LEU A 132 -1.85 -16.48 -2.32
N LEU A 133 -3.08 -16.08 -1.95
CA LEU A 133 -3.94 -16.87 -1.07
C LEU A 133 -4.29 -18.23 -1.70
N ALA A 134 -4.68 -18.24 -2.97
CA ALA A 134 -5.04 -19.47 -3.68
C ALA A 134 -3.84 -20.43 -3.87
N HIS A 135 -2.64 -19.90 -4.05
CA HIS A 135 -1.40 -20.70 -4.08
C HIS A 135 -1.08 -21.27 -2.70
N ALA A 136 -1.15 -20.45 -1.64
CA ALA A 136 -0.90 -20.89 -0.27
C ALA A 136 -1.90 -21.97 0.20
N GLU A 137 -3.18 -21.82 -0.14
CA GLU A 137 -4.23 -22.80 0.17
C GLU A 137 -3.97 -24.17 -0.50
N ARG A 138 -3.46 -24.17 -1.75
CA ARG A 138 -3.10 -25.40 -2.46
C ARG A 138 -1.80 -26.04 -1.96
N ALA A 139 -0.86 -25.23 -1.49
CA ALA A 139 0.46 -25.68 -1.10
C ALA A 139 0.53 -26.22 0.32
N ALA A 140 -0.29 -25.74 1.26
CA ALA A 140 -0.25 -26.15 2.67
C ALA A 140 -1.16 -27.35 2.96
N LYS A 141 -0.75 -28.22 3.89
CA LYS A 141 -1.62 -29.27 4.44
C LYS A 141 -2.81 -28.68 5.19
N ARG A 142 -2.55 -27.62 5.96
CA ARG A 142 -3.55 -26.82 6.67
C ARG A 142 -3.15 -25.36 6.58
N PHE A 143 -4.08 -24.49 6.21
CA PHE A 143 -3.85 -23.06 6.12
C PHE A 143 -4.74 -22.29 7.10
N ILE A 144 -4.13 -21.66 8.10
CA ILE A 144 -4.81 -20.76 9.05
C ILE A 144 -4.48 -19.33 8.63
N ARG A 145 -5.52 -18.56 8.29
CA ARG A 145 -5.35 -17.21 7.72
C ARG A 145 -6.41 -16.24 8.19
N PHE A 146 -5.97 -15.03 8.51
CA PHE A 146 -6.81 -13.85 8.73
C PHE A 146 -5.93 -12.60 8.81
N ASP A 147 -6.54 -11.42 8.92
CA ASP A 147 -5.76 -10.19 9.10
C ASP A 147 -5.23 -10.11 10.55
N MET A 148 -4.01 -10.62 10.74
CA MET A 148 -3.36 -10.65 12.06
C MET A 148 -2.83 -9.28 12.47
N ALA A 149 -2.56 -8.39 11.51
CA ALA A 149 -2.16 -7.02 11.80
C ALA A 149 -3.34 -6.23 12.40
N GLN A 150 -4.52 -6.35 11.78
CA GLN A 150 -5.75 -5.76 12.31
C GLN A 150 -6.13 -6.37 13.67
N ALA A 151 -5.98 -7.69 13.85
CA ALA A 151 -6.23 -8.33 15.14
C ALA A 151 -5.30 -7.82 16.26
N ALA A 152 -4.03 -7.57 15.92
CA ALA A 152 -3.06 -6.99 16.84
C ALA A 152 -3.44 -5.55 17.21
N GLU A 153 -3.77 -4.72 16.22
CA GLU A 153 -4.21 -3.33 16.42
C GLU A 153 -5.46 -3.23 17.29
N ALA A 154 -6.50 -4.03 17.00
CA ALA A 154 -7.74 -4.07 17.78
C ALA A 154 -7.53 -4.51 19.24
N SER A 155 -6.45 -5.27 19.49
CA SER A 155 -6.07 -5.73 20.83
C SER A 155 -5.09 -4.79 21.53
N GLY A 156 -4.56 -3.77 20.83
CA GLY A 156 -3.49 -2.90 21.33
C GLY A 156 -2.16 -3.64 21.55
N SER A 157 -1.89 -4.68 20.73
CA SER A 157 -0.73 -5.57 20.86
C SER A 157 0.05 -5.67 19.54
N VAL A 158 1.01 -6.59 19.49
CA VAL A 158 1.89 -6.85 18.36
C VAL A 158 1.49 -8.12 17.61
N ILE A 159 1.85 -8.20 16.32
CA ILE A 159 1.50 -9.35 15.47
C ILE A 159 2.10 -10.67 15.94
N SER A 160 3.25 -10.65 16.63
CA SER A 160 3.86 -11.85 17.22
C SER A 160 2.94 -12.52 18.25
N ALA A 161 2.18 -11.75 19.06
CA ALA A 161 1.22 -12.30 20.02
C ALA A 161 0.03 -12.98 19.32
N VAL A 162 -0.42 -12.41 18.20
CA VAL A 162 -1.49 -13.00 17.37
C VAL A 162 -1.01 -14.29 16.70
N LEU A 163 0.20 -14.30 16.12
CA LEU A 163 0.81 -15.49 15.53
C LEU A 163 1.00 -16.60 16.56
N PHE A 164 1.47 -16.27 17.78
CA PHE A 164 1.65 -17.23 18.86
C PHE A 164 0.31 -17.84 19.33
N GLY A 165 -0.74 -17.02 19.41
CA GLY A 165 -2.10 -17.48 19.70
C GLY A 165 -2.66 -18.37 18.61
N ALA A 166 -2.48 -18.00 17.34
CA ALA A 166 -2.90 -18.81 16.20
C ALA A 166 -2.14 -20.14 16.11
N LEU A 167 -0.84 -20.16 16.45
CA LEU A 167 -0.04 -21.38 16.57
C LEU A 167 -0.57 -22.31 17.68
N CYS A 168 -0.89 -21.76 18.84
CA CYS A 168 -1.51 -22.53 19.92
C CYS A 168 -2.88 -23.09 19.48
N GLY A 169 -3.72 -22.27 18.86
CA GLY A 169 -5.04 -22.68 18.37
C GLY A 169 -4.98 -23.63 17.17
N ALA A 170 -3.86 -23.72 16.46
CA ALA A 170 -3.64 -24.73 15.44
C ALA A 170 -3.56 -26.14 16.06
N GLY A 171 -3.12 -26.26 17.33
CA GLY A 171 -2.99 -27.54 18.03
C GLY A 171 -1.92 -28.47 17.45
N VAL A 172 -0.92 -27.89 16.77
CA VAL A 172 0.16 -28.65 16.09
C VAL A 172 1.40 -28.89 16.96
N LEU A 173 1.50 -28.18 18.10
CA LEU A 173 2.58 -28.34 19.06
C LEU A 173 2.09 -29.10 20.31
N PRO A 174 2.96 -29.90 20.96
CA PRO A 174 2.61 -30.72 22.12
C PRO A 174 2.59 -29.92 23.44
N PHE A 175 2.05 -28.70 23.42
CA PHE A 175 1.96 -27.82 24.59
C PHE A 175 0.51 -27.35 24.80
N SER A 176 0.12 -27.27 26.06
CA SER A 176 -1.18 -26.76 26.49
C SER A 176 -1.26 -25.24 26.36
N ARG A 177 -2.47 -24.71 26.23
CA ARG A 177 -2.72 -23.26 26.22
C ARG A 177 -2.11 -22.53 27.42
N ALA A 178 -2.17 -23.13 28.61
CA ALA A 178 -1.60 -22.54 29.83
C ALA A 178 -0.07 -22.38 29.73
N GLN A 179 0.62 -23.31 29.06
CA GLN A 179 2.08 -23.21 28.84
C GLN A 179 2.44 -22.09 27.86
N PHE A 180 1.61 -21.85 26.82
CA PHE A 180 1.75 -20.68 25.96
C PHE A 180 1.52 -19.37 26.73
N GLU A 181 0.44 -19.28 27.51
CA GLU A 181 0.12 -18.08 28.30
C GLU A 181 1.23 -17.76 29.32
N ALA A 182 1.74 -18.77 30.03
CA ALA A 182 2.87 -18.61 30.96
C ALA A 182 4.15 -18.09 30.29
N THR A 183 4.37 -18.42 29.00
CA THR A 183 5.51 -17.91 28.21
C THR A 183 5.37 -16.41 27.95
N ILE A 184 4.17 -15.94 27.62
CA ILE A 184 3.89 -14.50 27.45
C ILE A 184 4.12 -13.76 28.78
N GLU A 185 3.69 -14.36 29.90
CA GLU A 185 3.87 -13.78 31.24
C GLU A 185 5.36 -13.67 31.62
N ARG A 186 6.17 -14.70 31.36
CA ARG A 186 7.64 -14.67 31.58
C ARG A 186 8.33 -13.58 30.75
N GLY A 187 7.84 -13.33 29.54
CA GLY A 187 8.38 -12.28 28.66
C GLY A 187 8.24 -10.86 29.23
N GLY A 188 7.32 -10.61 30.17
CA GLY A 188 7.23 -9.38 30.97
C GLY A 188 6.82 -8.09 30.24
N VAL A 189 6.90 -8.03 28.91
CA VAL A 189 6.60 -6.83 28.11
C VAL A 189 5.20 -6.89 27.54
N GLY A 190 4.35 -5.91 27.87
CA GLY A 190 3.02 -5.79 27.28
C GLY A 190 2.10 -6.99 27.53
N VAL A 191 2.31 -7.72 28.64
CA VAL A 191 1.66 -9.01 28.95
C VAL A 191 0.15 -8.98 28.76
N LYS A 192 -0.55 -7.99 29.34
CA LYS A 192 -2.02 -7.89 29.25
C LYS A 192 -2.53 -7.74 27.80
N PRO A 193 -2.06 -6.76 27.00
CA PRO A 193 -2.38 -6.70 25.57
C PRO A 193 -2.02 -7.97 24.80
N SER A 194 -0.85 -8.57 25.07
CA SER A 194 -0.39 -9.80 24.40
C SER A 194 -1.28 -11.00 24.69
N LEU A 195 -1.68 -11.22 25.94
CA LEU A 195 -2.62 -12.29 26.31
C LEU A 195 -4.00 -12.09 25.66
N LYS A 196 -4.48 -10.84 25.58
CA LYS A 196 -5.73 -10.51 24.88
C LYS A 196 -5.63 -10.87 23.38
N ALA A 197 -4.56 -10.45 22.71
CA ALA A 197 -4.32 -10.74 21.31
C ALA A 197 -4.15 -12.24 21.04
N PHE A 198 -3.40 -12.93 21.91
CA PHE A 198 -3.21 -14.37 21.91
C PHE A 198 -4.54 -15.11 21.99
N GLY A 199 -5.39 -14.78 22.98
CA GLY A 199 -6.67 -15.44 23.18
C GLY A 199 -7.63 -15.28 21.99
N ALA A 200 -7.71 -14.06 21.43
CA ALA A 200 -8.53 -13.80 20.25
C ALA A 200 -8.05 -14.59 19.02
N ALA A 201 -6.73 -14.71 18.84
CA ALA A 201 -6.13 -15.46 17.74
C ALA A 201 -6.29 -16.98 17.91
N PHE A 202 -6.18 -17.49 19.14
CA PHE A 202 -6.39 -18.89 19.51
C PHE A 202 -7.80 -19.36 19.11
N ALA A 203 -8.83 -18.63 19.56
CA ALA A 203 -10.23 -18.92 19.27
C ALA A 203 -10.50 -18.95 17.76
N ARG A 204 -9.91 -18.00 17.03
CA ARG A 204 -10.05 -17.90 15.58
C ARG A 204 -9.37 -19.04 14.83
N ALA A 205 -8.19 -19.49 15.28
CA ALA A 205 -7.47 -20.62 14.69
C ALA A 205 -8.17 -21.96 14.91
N GLN A 206 -8.94 -22.09 16.01
CA GLN A 206 -9.83 -23.23 16.27
C GLN A 206 -11.11 -23.23 15.44
N GLY A 207 -11.42 -22.11 14.76
CA GLY A 207 -12.63 -21.98 13.96
C GLY A 207 -13.90 -21.77 14.79
N GLU A 208 -13.79 -21.19 15.99
CA GLU A 208 -14.95 -20.89 16.83
C GLU A 208 -15.93 -19.94 16.11
N PRO A 209 -17.21 -20.32 15.90
CA PRO A 209 -18.18 -19.53 15.15
C PRO A 209 -18.41 -18.14 15.73
N GLU A 210 -18.38 -17.99 17.06
CA GLU A 210 -18.55 -16.72 17.75
C GLU A 210 -17.37 -15.77 17.50
N ALA A 211 -16.14 -16.29 17.46
CA ALA A 211 -14.94 -15.52 17.16
C ALA A 211 -14.91 -15.07 15.68
N GLN A 212 -15.40 -15.92 14.78
CA GLN A 212 -15.58 -15.58 13.37
C GLN A 212 -16.67 -14.50 13.19
N ALA A 213 -17.84 -14.68 13.83
CA ALA A 213 -18.96 -13.75 13.78
C ALA A 213 -18.60 -12.37 14.35
N ALA A 214 -17.95 -12.31 15.52
CA ALA A 214 -17.52 -11.05 16.14
C ALA A 214 -16.57 -10.24 15.26
N PHE A 215 -15.63 -10.92 14.57
CA PHE A 215 -14.73 -10.25 13.64
C PHE A 215 -15.44 -9.85 12.36
N GLN A 216 -16.35 -10.67 11.83
CA GLN A 216 -17.15 -10.32 10.67
C GLN A 216 -18.03 -9.10 10.96
N GLN A 217 -18.60 -9.01 12.16
CA GLN A 217 -19.32 -7.84 12.63
C GLN A 217 -18.42 -6.61 12.79
N ALA A 218 -17.21 -6.77 13.33
CA ALA A 218 -16.23 -5.68 13.39
C ALA A 218 -15.82 -5.19 11.99
N ALA A 219 -15.62 -6.12 11.04
CA ALA A 219 -15.32 -5.81 9.65
C ALA A 219 -16.51 -5.11 8.95
N ILE A 220 -17.75 -5.55 9.20
CA ILE A 220 -18.96 -4.91 8.69
C ILE A 220 -19.14 -3.50 9.29
N GLN A 221 -18.88 -3.33 10.58
CA GLN A 221 -18.91 -2.02 11.25
C GLN A 221 -17.84 -1.07 10.70
N GLN A 222 -16.66 -1.58 10.34
CA GLN A 222 -15.63 -0.78 9.66
C GLN A 222 -15.96 -0.49 8.19
N ALA A 223 -16.71 -1.38 7.53
CA ALA A 223 -17.21 -1.16 6.17
C ALA A 223 -18.49 -0.28 6.12
N ALA A 224 -19.03 0.13 7.27
CA ALA A 224 -20.17 1.03 7.33
C ALA A 224 -19.83 2.38 6.69
N ALA A 225 -20.84 3.00 6.05
CA ALA A 225 -20.65 4.29 5.42
C ALA A 225 -20.12 5.33 6.43
N PRO A 226 -19.15 6.17 6.03
CA PRO A 226 -18.54 7.12 6.94
C PRO A 226 -19.59 8.08 7.50
N GLN A 227 -19.57 8.30 8.82
CA GLN A 227 -20.45 9.25 9.51
C GLN A 227 -19.67 10.50 9.95
N PRO A 228 -19.37 11.43 9.03
CA PRO A 228 -18.62 12.63 9.36
C PRO A 228 -19.41 13.55 10.29
N ARG A 229 -18.69 14.14 11.25
CA ARG A 229 -19.25 15.11 12.21
C ARG A 229 -19.54 16.46 11.56
N HIS A 230 -18.76 16.88 10.57
CA HIS A 230 -18.90 18.18 9.90
C HIS A 230 -20.09 18.17 8.94
N PRO A 231 -21.05 19.12 9.04
CA PRO A 231 -22.30 19.09 8.27
C PRO A 231 -22.07 19.14 6.75
N ALA A 232 -21.15 19.98 6.28
CA ALA A 232 -20.86 20.07 4.84
C ALA A 232 -20.21 18.79 4.28
N VAL A 233 -19.47 18.03 5.11
CA VAL A 233 -18.88 16.75 4.68
C VAL A 233 -19.97 15.66 4.67
N ARG A 234 -20.88 15.69 5.65
CA ARG A 234 -22.05 14.81 5.68
C ARG A 234 -22.92 14.98 4.44
N ALA A 235 -23.16 16.22 4.03
CA ALA A 235 -23.92 16.51 2.81
C ALA A 235 -23.28 15.87 1.56
N LEU A 236 -21.94 15.84 1.44
CA LEU A 236 -21.26 15.15 0.34
C LEU A 236 -21.40 13.62 0.41
N VAL A 237 -21.37 13.04 1.62
CA VAL A 237 -21.59 11.59 1.82
C VAL A 237 -23.02 11.22 1.44
N GLU A 238 -24.02 11.95 1.94
CA GLU A 238 -25.43 11.73 1.63
C GLU A 238 -25.71 11.93 0.13
N ARG A 239 -25.10 12.95 -0.48
CA ARG A 239 -25.15 13.14 -1.94
C ARG A 239 -24.61 11.93 -2.69
N THR A 240 -23.45 11.41 -2.27
CA THR A 240 -22.82 10.23 -2.88
C THR A 240 -23.72 9.00 -2.80
N GLN A 241 -24.39 8.80 -1.65
CA GLN A 241 -25.30 7.68 -1.43
C GLN A 241 -26.58 7.79 -2.26
N ARG A 242 -27.09 9.01 -2.45
CA ARG A 242 -28.33 9.28 -3.18
C ARG A 242 -28.15 9.22 -4.70
N GLU A 243 -27.05 9.76 -5.21
CA GLU A 243 -26.86 9.98 -6.65
C GLU A 243 -26.15 8.84 -7.38
N PHE A 244 -25.47 7.93 -6.65
CA PHE A 244 -24.63 6.90 -7.26
C PHE A 244 -24.92 5.49 -6.75
N SER A 245 -24.74 4.50 -7.63
CA SER A 245 -24.90 3.07 -7.33
C SER A 245 -23.98 2.61 -6.19
N ALA A 246 -24.46 1.69 -5.36
CA ALA A 246 -23.73 1.16 -4.20
C ALA A 246 -22.29 0.72 -4.51
N ASP A 247 -22.06 0.07 -5.65
CA ASP A 247 -20.73 -0.42 -6.05
C ASP A 247 -19.70 0.69 -6.31
N ALA A 248 -20.15 1.91 -6.66
CA ALA A 248 -19.28 3.05 -6.91
C ALA A 248 -19.02 3.90 -5.65
N GLN A 249 -19.88 3.80 -4.65
CA GLN A 249 -19.83 4.63 -3.44
C GLN A 249 -18.49 4.52 -2.70
N PRO A 250 -17.86 3.34 -2.50
CA PRO A 250 -16.57 3.25 -1.81
C PRO A 250 -15.47 4.08 -2.48
N VAL A 251 -15.38 4.03 -3.81
CA VAL A 251 -14.37 4.78 -4.58
C VAL A 251 -14.68 6.28 -4.55
N LEU A 252 -15.95 6.65 -4.68
CA LEU A 252 -16.39 8.04 -4.62
C LEU A 252 -16.12 8.69 -3.27
N LEU A 253 -16.42 7.98 -2.17
CA LEU A 253 -16.20 8.47 -0.81
C LEU A 253 -14.70 8.67 -0.52
N GLU A 254 -13.84 7.76 -1.00
CA GLU A 254 -12.39 7.95 -0.93
C GLU A 254 -11.92 9.15 -1.78
N GLY A 255 -12.51 9.36 -2.95
CA GLY A 255 -12.28 10.54 -3.78
C GLY A 255 -12.67 11.83 -3.06
N VAL A 256 -13.86 11.89 -2.45
CA VAL A 256 -14.33 13.02 -1.64
C VAL A 256 -13.37 13.29 -0.48
N ARG A 257 -13.03 12.26 0.30
CA ARG A 257 -12.09 12.38 1.44
C ARG A 257 -10.74 12.93 0.98
N ARG A 258 -10.21 12.39 -0.12
CA ARG A 258 -8.94 12.80 -0.72
C ARG A 258 -8.96 14.25 -1.19
N LEU A 259 -10.05 14.70 -1.80
CA LEU A 259 -10.16 16.04 -2.37
C LEU A 259 -10.43 17.12 -1.32
N ILE A 260 -11.10 16.78 -0.21
CA ILE A 260 -11.19 17.65 0.97
C ILE A 260 -9.79 17.88 1.56
N ASP A 261 -9.01 16.81 1.77
CA ASP A 261 -7.63 16.92 2.28
C ASP A 261 -6.73 17.70 1.30
N TYR A 262 -6.90 17.43 0.00
CA TYR A 262 -6.16 18.11 -1.05
C TYR A 262 -6.48 19.59 -1.12
N GLN A 263 -7.75 19.98 -1.22
CA GLN A 263 -8.22 21.35 -1.45
C GLN A 263 -9.22 21.80 -0.37
N ASP A 264 -10.50 21.52 -0.53
CA ASP A 264 -11.59 21.91 0.36
C ASP A 264 -12.89 21.14 -0.01
N VAL A 265 -13.97 21.42 0.73
CA VAL A 265 -15.29 20.79 0.53
C VAL A 265 -15.87 21.14 -0.85
N ASP A 266 -15.74 22.39 -1.29
CA ASP A 266 -16.27 22.83 -2.59
C ASP A 266 -15.58 22.11 -3.75
N TYR A 267 -14.28 21.88 -3.65
CA TYR A 267 -13.53 21.14 -4.66
C TYR A 267 -13.90 19.65 -4.70
N ALA A 268 -14.24 19.05 -3.55
CA ALA A 268 -14.82 17.71 -3.53
C ALA A 268 -16.25 17.68 -4.12
N GLY A 269 -17.02 18.76 -3.96
CA GLY A 269 -18.30 18.95 -4.66
C GLY A 269 -18.13 18.97 -6.18
N LEU A 270 -17.17 19.75 -6.69
CA LEU A 270 -16.84 19.78 -8.13
C LEU A 270 -16.47 18.40 -8.68
N TYR A 271 -15.79 17.57 -7.89
CA TYR A 271 -15.51 16.19 -8.28
C TYR A 271 -16.80 15.38 -8.43
N LEU A 272 -17.73 15.47 -7.48
CA LEU A 272 -19.02 14.78 -7.62
C LEU A 272 -19.82 15.29 -8.83
N ASP A 273 -19.76 16.59 -9.13
CA ASP A 273 -20.41 17.18 -10.32
C ASP A 273 -19.85 16.56 -11.61
N ARG A 274 -18.53 16.44 -11.70
CA ARG A 274 -17.85 15.80 -12.83
C ARG A 274 -18.12 14.31 -12.93
N VAL A 275 -18.21 13.60 -11.81
CA VAL A 275 -18.54 12.17 -11.86
C VAL A 275 -20.01 11.95 -12.22
N ALA A 276 -20.91 12.84 -11.78
CA ALA A 276 -22.32 12.78 -12.13
C ALA A 276 -22.56 12.89 -13.65
N SER A 277 -21.76 13.68 -14.37
CA SER A 277 -21.86 13.76 -15.85
C SER A 277 -21.54 12.44 -16.54
N ILE A 278 -20.64 11.63 -15.96
CA ILE A 278 -20.29 10.29 -16.45
C ILE A 278 -21.34 9.26 -16.03
N ALA A 279 -21.85 9.37 -14.80
CA ALA A 279 -22.92 8.49 -14.30
C ALA A 279 -24.22 8.60 -15.12
N GLY A 280 -24.47 9.77 -15.73
CA GLY A 280 -25.61 10.01 -16.61
C GLY A 280 -25.47 9.42 -18.02
N LEU A 281 -24.31 8.85 -18.39
CA LEU A 281 -24.12 8.26 -19.71
C LEU A 281 -24.81 6.90 -19.81
N PRO A 282 -25.47 6.58 -20.95
CA PRO A 282 -26.08 5.27 -21.14
C PRO A 282 -25.01 4.20 -21.41
N THR A 283 -24.57 3.49 -20.38
CA THR A 283 -23.62 2.36 -20.51
C THR A 283 -24.16 1.08 -19.88
N ASN A 284 -23.86 -0.06 -20.50
CA ASN A 284 -24.22 -1.39 -19.98
C ASN A 284 -22.96 -2.19 -19.58
N ASP A 285 -22.19 -1.64 -18.65
CA ASP A 285 -20.87 -2.16 -18.24
C ASP A 285 -20.79 -2.47 -16.74
N GLY A 286 -21.94 -2.60 -16.07
CA GLY A 286 -22.02 -2.84 -14.63
C GLY A 286 -21.34 -1.75 -13.80
N GLY A 287 -21.29 -0.50 -14.30
CA GLY A 287 -20.71 0.64 -13.61
C GLY A 287 -19.17 0.67 -13.59
N LYS A 288 -18.51 -0.12 -14.44
CA LYS A 288 -17.04 -0.18 -14.52
C LYS A 288 -16.46 1.18 -14.92
N LEU A 289 -16.98 1.82 -15.96
CA LEU A 289 -16.57 3.13 -16.44
C LEU A 289 -16.69 4.18 -15.35
N LEU A 290 -17.82 4.18 -14.64
CA LEU A 290 -18.04 5.10 -13.52
C LEU A 290 -16.98 4.90 -12.42
N ARG A 291 -16.71 3.66 -12.00
CA ARG A 291 -15.72 3.36 -10.96
C ARG A 291 -14.30 3.74 -11.37
N GLU A 292 -13.90 3.39 -12.59
CA GLU A 292 -12.56 3.70 -13.11
C GLU A 292 -12.39 5.22 -13.30
N THR A 293 -13.39 5.90 -13.86
CA THR A 293 -13.35 7.35 -14.06
C THR A 293 -13.34 8.09 -12.72
N ALA A 294 -14.16 7.69 -11.75
CA ALA A 294 -14.17 8.25 -10.40
C ALA A 294 -12.78 8.12 -9.74
N ARG A 295 -12.19 6.91 -9.78
CA ARG A 295 -10.84 6.66 -9.23
C ARG A 295 -9.79 7.57 -9.86
N HIS A 296 -9.72 7.58 -11.19
CA HIS A 296 -8.71 8.30 -11.93
C HIS A 296 -8.91 9.82 -11.90
N LEU A 297 -10.16 10.30 -11.88
CA LEU A 297 -10.47 11.70 -11.73
C LEU A 297 -10.06 12.22 -10.34
N ALA A 298 -10.33 11.46 -9.28
CA ALA A 298 -9.89 11.85 -7.94
C ALA A 298 -8.36 11.95 -7.85
N LEU A 299 -7.63 11.04 -8.50
CA LEU A 299 -6.17 11.08 -8.60
C LEU A 299 -5.71 12.31 -9.39
N TRP A 300 -6.27 12.56 -10.57
CA TRP A 300 -5.86 13.68 -11.42
C TRP A 300 -6.19 15.02 -10.79
N MET A 301 -7.38 15.20 -10.21
CA MET A 301 -7.77 16.43 -9.51
C MET A 301 -6.92 16.73 -8.27
N SER A 302 -6.14 15.76 -7.78
CA SER A 302 -5.27 15.87 -6.60
C SER A 302 -3.78 15.70 -6.93
N TYR A 303 -3.36 16.21 -8.10
CA TYR A 303 -1.98 16.21 -8.57
C TYR A 303 -1.00 16.86 -7.56
N GLU A 304 0.26 16.43 -7.61
CA GLU A 304 1.30 16.87 -6.68
C GLU A 304 1.93 18.19 -7.11
N ASP A 305 1.31 19.30 -6.69
CA ASP A 305 1.91 20.64 -6.82
C ASP A 305 2.85 21.00 -5.66
N THR A 306 3.61 22.08 -5.83
CA THR A 306 4.56 22.57 -4.82
C THR A 306 3.90 22.80 -3.45
N ALA A 307 2.67 23.32 -3.43
CA ALA A 307 1.91 23.52 -2.19
C ALA A 307 1.54 22.19 -1.52
N ARG A 308 1.13 21.17 -2.29
CA ARG A 308 0.79 19.83 -1.81
C ARG A 308 2.04 19.10 -1.31
N VAL A 309 3.15 19.15 -2.05
CA VAL A 309 4.42 18.56 -1.63
C VAL A 309 4.89 19.18 -0.32
N ALA A 310 4.83 20.52 -0.19
CA ALA A 310 5.17 21.22 1.04
C ALA A 310 4.22 20.86 2.19
N GLN A 311 2.91 20.73 1.92
CA GLN A 311 1.93 20.28 2.89
C GLN A 311 2.29 18.88 3.41
N LEU A 312 2.56 17.92 2.52
CA LEU A 312 2.93 16.54 2.88
C LEU A 312 4.22 16.47 3.71
N LYS A 313 5.23 17.30 3.38
CA LYS A 313 6.50 17.35 4.11
C LYS A 313 6.37 17.97 5.52
N THR A 314 5.34 18.79 5.75
CA THR A 314 5.10 19.49 7.03
C THR A 314 4.02 18.84 7.92
N ARG A 315 3.42 17.70 7.53
CA ARG A 315 2.39 17.02 8.36
C ARG A 315 2.98 16.41 9.63
N ALA A 316 2.32 16.61 10.77
CA ALA A 316 2.71 15.99 12.05
C ALA A 316 2.83 14.46 11.96
N THR A 317 1.84 13.80 11.36
CA THR A 317 1.85 12.33 11.15
C THR A 317 3.05 11.84 10.36
N ARG A 318 3.63 12.69 9.50
CA ARG A 318 4.85 12.37 8.76
C ARG A 318 6.08 12.44 9.65
N PHE A 319 6.15 13.37 10.61
CA PHE A 319 7.23 13.41 11.59
C PHE A 319 7.18 12.22 12.55
N GLU A 320 5.98 11.87 13.03
CA GLU A 320 5.74 10.68 13.87
C GLU A 320 6.20 9.42 13.14
N ARG A 321 5.72 9.20 11.91
CA ARG A 321 6.15 8.06 11.09
C ARG A 321 7.66 7.99 10.88
N VAL A 322 8.32 9.10 10.56
CA VAL A 322 9.79 9.11 10.36
C VAL A 322 10.52 8.82 11.67
N ARG A 323 10.01 9.31 12.81
CA ARG A 323 10.57 9.01 14.14
C ARG A 323 10.44 7.52 14.47
N ASP A 324 9.28 6.93 14.21
CA ASP A 324 9.02 5.51 14.44
C ASP A 324 9.89 4.64 13.52
N GLU A 325 9.99 5.00 12.23
CA GLU A 325 10.86 4.32 11.26
C GLU A 325 12.34 4.39 11.64
N ALA A 326 12.79 5.53 12.16
CA ALA A 326 14.16 5.73 12.61
C ALA A 326 14.44 5.17 14.03
N ARG A 327 13.43 4.62 14.72
CA ARG A 327 13.51 4.06 16.09
C ARG A 327 14.22 5.01 17.08
N VAL A 328 13.88 6.29 17.02
CA VAL A 328 14.53 7.33 17.84
C VAL A 328 14.22 7.08 19.31
N GLN A 329 15.26 6.88 20.13
CA GLN A 329 15.16 6.67 21.57
C GLN A 329 14.82 7.97 22.31
N GLN A 330 14.35 7.87 23.56
CA GLN A 330 14.18 9.05 24.41
C GLN A 330 15.52 9.78 24.58
N GLY A 331 15.50 11.10 24.43
CA GLY A 331 16.69 11.95 24.51
C GLY A 331 17.50 12.07 23.22
N GLN A 332 17.19 11.32 22.16
CA GLN A 332 17.85 11.46 20.86
C GLN A 332 17.21 12.57 20.00
N VAL A 333 18.05 13.34 19.32
CA VAL A 333 17.62 14.40 18.40
C VAL A 333 17.60 13.87 16.96
N LEU A 334 16.48 14.06 16.28
CA LEU A 334 16.31 13.69 14.87
C LEU A 334 16.30 14.95 13.98
N ALA A 335 17.20 14.98 12.99
CA ALA A 335 17.19 15.98 11.94
C ALA A 335 16.63 15.40 10.64
N ILE A 336 15.62 16.06 10.05
CA ILE A 336 15.00 15.63 8.79
C ILE A 336 15.41 16.62 7.70
N ASN A 337 16.22 16.15 6.75
CA ASN A 337 16.74 16.94 5.64
C ASN A 337 16.05 16.55 4.34
N GLU A 338 15.45 17.52 3.66
CA GLU A 338 14.77 17.35 2.38
C GLU A 338 15.65 17.88 1.26
N TYR A 339 15.96 17.04 0.28
CA TYR A 339 16.53 17.53 -0.98
C TYR A 339 15.39 18.07 -1.85
N MET A 340 15.51 19.32 -2.29
CA MET A 340 14.56 19.97 -3.20
C MET A 340 15.31 20.59 -4.36
N HIS A 341 14.83 20.35 -5.58
CA HIS A 341 15.37 20.94 -6.78
C HIS A 341 14.25 21.75 -7.49
N PRO A 342 13.88 22.92 -6.94
CA PRO A 342 12.75 23.68 -7.47
C PRO A 342 13.10 24.18 -8.87
N ARG A 343 12.39 23.70 -9.89
CA ARG A 343 12.60 24.13 -11.28
C ARG A 343 11.90 25.46 -11.53
N LEU A 344 12.39 26.25 -12.49
CA LEU A 344 11.71 27.49 -12.92
C LEU A 344 10.23 27.21 -13.23
N GLN A 345 9.97 26.13 -13.95
CA GLN A 345 8.64 25.73 -14.36
C GLN A 345 7.72 25.51 -13.15
N GLU A 346 8.21 24.85 -12.10
CA GLU A 346 7.45 24.63 -10.85
C GLU A 346 7.14 25.94 -10.12
N ILE A 347 8.03 26.94 -10.20
CA ILE A 347 7.79 28.26 -9.63
C ILE A 347 6.70 28.98 -10.44
N CYS A 348 6.83 29.01 -11.77
CA CYS A 348 5.83 29.62 -12.65
C CYS A 348 4.45 28.95 -12.49
N GLU A 349 4.44 27.64 -12.34
CA GLU A 349 3.25 26.81 -12.12
C GLU A 349 2.51 27.13 -10.82
N THR A 350 3.21 27.63 -9.80
CA THR A 350 2.61 28.08 -8.52
C THR A 350 2.08 29.50 -8.54
N LEU A 351 2.44 30.30 -9.56
CA LEU A 351 1.99 31.68 -9.67
C LEU A 351 0.58 31.74 -10.30
N PRO A 352 -0.19 32.81 -10.03
CA PRO A 352 -1.45 33.07 -10.72
C PRO A 352 -1.28 33.01 -12.24
N GLY A 353 -2.25 32.46 -12.97
CA GLY A 353 -2.09 32.08 -14.39
C GLY A 353 -1.50 33.15 -15.31
N GLY A 354 -1.91 34.42 -15.15
CA GLY A 354 -1.35 35.53 -15.93
C GLY A 354 0.12 35.83 -15.62
N ILE A 355 0.50 35.79 -14.34
CA ILE A 355 1.87 36.06 -13.87
C ILE A 355 2.78 34.89 -14.24
N GLY A 356 2.30 33.65 -14.05
CA GLY A 356 3.04 32.44 -14.41
C GLY A 356 3.39 32.41 -15.91
N ARG A 357 2.40 32.68 -16.79
CA ARG A 357 2.62 32.79 -18.24
C ARG A 357 3.60 33.90 -18.60
N TRP A 358 3.37 35.10 -18.08
CA TRP A 358 4.26 36.23 -18.30
C TRP A 358 5.71 35.91 -17.90
N LEU A 359 5.94 35.25 -16.75
CA LEU A 359 7.28 34.91 -16.28
C LEU A 359 7.95 33.85 -17.16
N MET A 360 7.21 32.85 -17.65
CA MET A 360 7.74 31.82 -18.57
C MET A 360 8.14 32.40 -19.93
N GLU A 361 7.35 33.33 -20.45
CA GLU A 361 7.54 33.96 -21.77
C GLU A 361 8.55 35.12 -21.72
N SER A 362 8.82 35.66 -20.53
CA SER A 362 9.79 36.74 -20.32
C SER A 362 11.24 36.28 -20.51
N THR A 363 12.12 37.20 -20.93
CA THR A 363 13.55 36.90 -21.14
C THR A 363 14.41 37.23 -19.91
N LEU A 364 14.38 38.46 -19.43
CA LEU A 364 15.23 38.92 -18.31
C LEU A 364 14.78 38.39 -16.93
N PRO A 365 13.49 38.52 -16.52
CA PRO A 365 12.98 37.92 -15.28
C PRO A 365 13.22 36.42 -15.17
N ARG A 366 12.99 35.70 -16.28
CA ARG A 366 13.23 34.26 -16.37
C ARG A 366 14.68 33.90 -16.08
N LYS A 367 15.64 34.54 -16.76
CA LYS A 367 17.08 34.30 -16.55
C LYS A 367 17.50 34.59 -15.10
N LEU A 368 16.88 35.57 -14.45
CA LEU A 368 17.15 35.88 -13.05
C LEU A 368 16.69 34.73 -12.14
N VAL A 369 15.45 34.26 -12.29
CA VAL A 369 14.90 33.16 -11.48
C VAL A 369 15.64 31.85 -11.75
N GLU A 370 15.98 31.56 -13.01
CA GLU A 370 16.76 30.37 -13.38
C GLU A 370 18.10 30.30 -12.64
N ARG A 371 18.82 31.42 -12.48
CA ARG A 371 20.08 31.46 -11.72
C ARG A 371 19.89 31.03 -10.25
N PHE A 372 18.73 31.30 -9.66
CA PHE A 372 18.44 30.89 -8.28
C PHE A 372 17.97 29.42 -8.17
N THR A 373 17.50 28.81 -9.26
CA THR A 373 16.97 27.44 -9.30
C THR A 373 17.96 26.38 -9.82
N GLN A 374 19.14 26.79 -10.33
CA GLN A 374 20.12 25.88 -10.93
C GLN A 374 20.72 24.83 -10.00
N LYS A 375 20.65 25.02 -8.68
CA LYS A 375 21.22 24.08 -7.69
C LYS A 375 20.13 23.51 -6.80
N GLY A 376 20.18 22.19 -6.59
CA GLY A 376 19.40 21.54 -5.55
C GLY A 376 19.76 22.10 -4.17
N ARG A 377 18.76 22.23 -3.30
CA ARG A 377 18.88 22.78 -1.96
C ARG A 377 18.47 21.73 -0.95
N VAL A 378 19.21 21.65 0.15
CA VAL A 378 18.83 20.82 1.30
C VAL A 378 18.12 21.71 2.30
N ILE A 379 16.89 21.36 2.63
CA ILE A 379 16.05 22.08 3.59
C ILE A 379 15.83 21.18 4.80
N GLN A 380 16.35 21.59 5.94
CA GLN A 380 16.09 20.89 7.19
C GLN A 380 14.66 21.19 7.66
N THR A 381 13.73 20.29 7.39
CA THR A 381 12.30 20.45 7.69
C THR A 381 12.01 20.32 9.18
N SER A 382 12.91 19.70 9.95
CA SER A 382 12.85 19.69 11.41
C SER A 382 13.35 20.99 12.07
N SER A 383 13.93 21.93 11.31
CA SER A 383 14.28 23.26 11.82
C SER A 383 13.08 24.21 11.75
N LEU A 384 12.99 25.17 12.68
CA LEU A 384 11.91 26.18 12.66
C LEU A 384 11.87 26.95 11.33
N ARG A 385 13.02 27.39 10.82
CA ARG A 385 13.12 28.15 9.57
C ARG A 385 12.66 27.32 8.37
N GLY A 386 13.14 26.07 8.25
CA GLY A 386 12.75 25.18 7.16
C GLY A 386 11.27 24.81 7.21
N TYR A 387 10.75 24.52 8.41
CA TYR A 387 9.35 24.23 8.63
C TYR A 387 8.45 25.41 8.26
N LEU A 388 8.75 26.62 8.77
CA LEU A 388 7.96 27.82 8.47
C LEU A 388 7.97 28.15 6.97
N MET A 389 9.12 28.01 6.31
CA MET A 389 9.22 28.22 4.86
C MET A 389 8.29 27.26 4.10
N LEU A 390 8.36 25.95 4.37
CA LEU A 390 7.47 24.97 3.73
C LEU A 390 6.01 25.18 4.13
N ARG A 391 5.74 25.62 5.36
CA ARG A 391 4.39 25.91 5.83
C ARG A 391 3.77 27.08 5.08
N THR A 392 4.55 28.12 4.78
CA THR A 392 4.13 29.25 3.94
C THR A 392 3.80 28.79 2.53
N VAL A 393 4.66 27.97 1.92
CA VAL A 393 4.39 27.37 0.59
C VAL A 393 3.13 26.50 0.62
N ALA A 394 2.95 25.70 1.66
CA ALA A 394 1.74 24.89 1.83
C ALA A 394 0.47 25.75 2.00
N TRP A 395 0.58 26.93 2.60
CA TRP A 395 -0.55 27.86 2.75
C TRP A 395 -1.02 28.47 1.42
N MET A 396 -0.12 28.54 0.41
CA MET A 396 -0.46 28.98 -0.95
C MET A 396 -1.49 28.09 -1.64
N LYS A 397 -1.79 26.90 -1.09
CA LYS A 397 -2.94 26.05 -1.46
C LYS A 397 -4.25 26.83 -1.62
N ARG A 398 -4.46 27.91 -0.85
CA ARG A 398 -5.68 28.75 -0.95
C ARG A 398 -5.85 29.39 -2.32
N TRP A 399 -4.76 29.66 -3.03
CA TRP A 399 -4.76 30.25 -4.36
C TRP A 399 -4.56 29.23 -5.46
N ARG A 400 -4.51 27.93 -5.13
CA ARG A 400 -4.26 26.86 -6.11
C ARG A 400 -5.14 26.98 -7.35
N ARG A 401 -6.43 27.26 -7.17
CA ARG A 401 -7.41 27.37 -8.26
C ARG A 401 -7.18 28.55 -9.21
N THR A 402 -6.30 29.48 -8.87
CA THR A 402 -5.92 30.60 -9.73
C THR A 402 -4.55 30.41 -10.38
N THR A 403 -3.82 29.35 -10.05
CA THR A 403 -2.47 29.13 -10.56
C THR A 403 -2.48 28.67 -12.01
N LEU A 404 -1.37 28.91 -12.70
CA LEU A 404 -1.17 28.40 -14.05
C LEU A 404 -1.32 26.88 -14.11
N ARG A 405 -0.72 26.17 -13.15
CA ARG A 405 -0.79 24.71 -13.10
C ARG A 405 -2.22 24.21 -13.02
N TYR A 406 -3.05 24.83 -12.18
CA TYR A 406 -4.46 24.45 -12.09
C TYR A 406 -5.18 24.66 -13.41
N ALA A 407 -4.96 25.78 -14.09
CA ALA A 407 -5.60 26.05 -15.38
C ALA A 407 -5.26 24.97 -16.43
N ASP A 408 -3.99 24.58 -16.52
CA ASP A 408 -3.52 23.56 -17.46
C ASP A 408 -4.06 22.17 -17.13
N GLU A 409 -4.01 21.76 -15.86
CA GLU A 409 -4.54 20.46 -15.41
C GLU A 409 -6.05 20.40 -15.58
N ASN A 410 -6.76 21.46 -15.21
CA ASN A 410 -8.20 21.52 -15.34
C ASN A 410 -8.64 21.41 -16.80
N ARG A 411 -7.95 22.09 -17.72
CA ARG A 411 -8.21 21.96 -19.16
C ARG A 411 -8.05 20.51 -19.62
N ARG A 412 -6.95 19.85 -19.24
CA ARG A 412 -6.69 18.44 -19.61
C ARG A 412 -7.73 17.48 -19.01
N ILE A 413 -8.15 17.71 -17.78
CA ILE A 413 -9.20 16.93 -17.12
C ILE A 413 -10.52 17.05 -17.89
N GLU A 414 -10.94 18.27 -18.26
CA GLU A 414 -12.18 18.47 -19.02
C GLU A 414 -12.09 17.85 -20.43
N GLU A 415 -10.95 17.98 -21.11
CA GLU A 415 -10.70 17.33 -22.41
C GLU A 415 -10.77 15.80 -22.31
N TRP A 416 -10.22 15.23 -21.23
CA TRP A 416 -10.25 13.79 -20.97
C TRP A 416 -11.66 13.29 -20.65
N LEU A 417 -12.42 13.99 -19.78
CA LEU A 417 -13.81 13.67 -19.49
C LEU A 417 -14.69 13.77 -20.73
N GLY A 418 -14.48 14.79 -21.57
CA GLY A 418 -15.17 14.94 -22.85
C GLY A 418 -14.91 13.79 -23.81
N GLN A 419 -13.65 13.31 -23.89
CA GLN A 419 -13.30 12.15 -24.70
C GLN A 419 -13.95 10.86 -24.19
N ILE A 420 -13.96 10.64 -22.87
CA ILE A 420 -14.67 9.51 -22.26
C ILE A 420 -16.14 9.54 -22.65
N ALA A 421 -16.82 10.68 -22.45
CA ALA A 421 -18.23 10.82 -22.75
C ALA A 421 -18.54 10.59 -24.23
N GLY A 422 -17.71 11.13 -25.13
CA GLY A 422 -17.86 10.96 -26.58
C GLY A 422 -17.67 9.51 -27.06
N ILE A 423 -16.79 8.75 -26.42
CA ILE A 423 -16.51 7.35 -26.77
C ILE A 423 -17.52 6.40 -26.12
N ALA A 424 -17.95 6.67 -24.88
CA ALA A 424 -18.80 5.77 -24.10
C ALA A 424 -20.11 5.39 -24.81
N ALA A 425 -20.71 6.32 -25.56
CA ALA A 425 -21.94 6.06 -26.31
C ALA A 425 -21.77 5.02 -27.44
N ARG A 426 -20.56 4.84 -27.96
CA ARG A 426 -20.27 3.93 -29.09
C ARG A 426 -19.53 2.68 -28.64
N ASN A 427 -18.59 2.83 -27.73
CA ASN A 427 -17.72 1.77 -27.24
C ASN A 427 -17.39 1.99 -25.75
N PRO A 428 -18.25 1.50 -24.83
CA PRO A 428 -18.02 1.61 -23.39
C PRO A 428 -16.70 1.00 -22.92
N GLU A 429 -16.28 -0.12 -23.52
CA GLU A 429 -15.02 -0.77 -23.16
C GLU A 429 -13.81 0.09 -23.51
N LEU A 430 -13.82 0.72 -24.68
CA LEU A 430 -12.77 1.67 -25.07
C LEU A 430 -12.77 2.90 -24.15
N ALA A 431 -13.94 3.40 -23.75
CA ALA A 431 -14.03 4.51 -22.80
C ALA A 431 -13.41 4.18 -21.44
N VAL A 432 -13.54 2.93 -20.98
CA VAL A 432 -12.86 2.45 -19.77
C VAL A 432 -11.35 2.50 -19.93
N GLU A 433 -10.81 2.05 -21.08
CA GLU A 433 -9.37 2.10 -21.34
C GLU A 433 -8.86 3.56 -21.40
N VAL A 434 -9.64 4.49 -21.98
CA VAL A 434 -9.34 5.93 -21.95
C VAL A 434 -9.34 6.47 -20.52
N ALA A 435 -10.28 6.05 -19.68
CA ALA A 435 -10.27 6.44 -18.27
C ALA A 435 -9.00 5.95 -17.56
N GLN A 436 -8.54 4.74 -17.88
CA GLN A 436 -7.33 4.17 -17.29
C GLN A 436 -6.03 4.80 -17.81
N CYS A 437 -6.03 5.47 -18.97
CA CYS A 437 -4.86 6.21 -19.47
C CYS A 437 -4.40 7.33 -18.53
N GLN A 438 -5.28 7.85 -17.66
CA GLN A 438 -4.88 8.78 -16.59
C GLN A 438 -3.76 8.19 -15.71
N GLY A 439 -3.69 6.86 -15.57
CA GLY A 439 -2.63 6.17 -14.85
C GLY A 439 -1.20 6.43 -15.36
N LEU A 440 -1.05 7.00 -16.56
CA LEU A 440 0.23 7.48 -17.11
C LEU A 440 0.69 8.80 -16.47
N VAL A 441 -0.25 9.63 -16.01
CA VAL A 441 0.02 10.96 -15.46
C VAL A 441 0.13 10.88 -13.94
N LYS A 442 1.37 10.86 -13.44
CA LYS A 442 1.67 10.71 -12.01
C LYS A 442 2.90 11.50 -11.57
N GLY A 443 3.00 11.71 -10.26
CA GLY A 443 4.16 12.32 -9.61
C GLY A 443 4.27 13.82 -9.88
N TYR A 444 5.48 14.33 -9.65
CA TYR A 444 5.85 15.73 -9.83
C TYR A 444 7.15 15.82 -10.66
N SER A 445 7.50 17.02 -11.08
CA SER A 445 8.73 17.31 -11.85
C SER A 445 8.89 16.46 -13.13
N ASP A 446 10.09 15.91 -13.38
CA ASP A 446 10.41 15.11 -14.57
C ASP A 446 9.56 13.84 -14.71
N THR A 447 9.12 13.25 -13.59
CA THR A 447 8.23 12.08 -13.60
C THR A 447 6.88 12.46 -14.19
N HIS A 448 6.34 13.61 -13.80
CA HIS A 448 5.10 14.13 -14.36
C HIS A 448 5.25 14.46 -15.86
N GLU A 449 6.30 15.17 -16.25
CA GLU A 449 6.52 15.54 -17.66
C GLU A 449 6.72 14.33 -18.58
N ARG A 450 7.38 13.27 -18.10
CA ARG A 450 7.51 12.01 -18.84
C ARG A 450 6.16 11.31 -18.98
N GLY A 451 5.42 11.18 -17.87
CA GLY A 451 4.09 10.57 -17.87
C GLY A 451 3.11 11.30 -18.79
N LEU A 452 3.13 12.63 -18.77
CA LEU A 452 2.29 13.46 -19.61
C LEU A 452 2.62 13.35 -21.09
N ARG A 453 3.91 13.29 -21.46
CA ARG A 453 4.32 13.04 -22.85
C ARG A 453 3.83 11.68 -23.36
N ASN A 454 3.94 10.65 -22.53
CA ASN A 454 3.43 9.32 -22.88
C ASN A 454 1.90 9.33 -23.01
N TYR A 455 1.19 9.98 -22.09
CA TYR A 455 -0.26 10.19 -22.18
C TYR A 455 -0.65 10.90 -23.48
N ASP A 456 -0.05 12.06 -23.77
CA ASP A 456 -0.35 12.85 -24.97
C ASP A 456 -0.08 12.03 -26.25
N THR A 457 0.98 11.20 -26.26
CA THR A 457 1.29 10.29 -27.39
C THR A 457 0.22 9.21 -27.57
N VAL A 458 -0.21 8.55 -26.49
CA VAL A 458 -1.25 7.52 -26.52
C VAL A 458 -2.59 8.11 -26.95
N MET A 459 -2.95 9.29 -26.42
CA MET A 459 -4.19 9.97 -26.80
C MET A 459 -4.17 10.48 -28.24
N ALA A 460 -3.03 10.93 -28.75
CA ALA A 460 -2.88 11.28 -30.17
C ALA A 460 -3.05 10.04 -31.08
N ALA A 461 -2.52 8.89 -30.68
CA ALA A 461 -2.75 7.63 -31.40
C ALA A 461 -4.24 7.25 -31.43
N LEU A 462 -4.94 7.37 -30.30
CA LEU A 462 -6.38 7.18 -30.22
C LEU A 462 -7.15 8.16 -31.14
N GLN A 463 -6.78 9.44 -31.15
CA GLN A 463 -7.41 10.44 -32.01
C GLN A 463 -7.24 10.11 -33.50
N ARG A 464 -6.07 9.61 -33.91
CA ARG A 464 -5.80 9.16 -35.28
C ARG A 464 -6.60 7.91 -35.65
N ALA A 465 -6.67 6.93 -34.76
CA ALA A 465 -7.38 5.67 -34.99
C ALA A 465 -8.91 5.83 -34.93
N GLY A 466 -9.39 6.81 -34.16
CA GLY A 466 -10.80 7.03 -33.88
C GLY A 466 -11.40 5.98 -32.94
N ALA A 467 -12.71 6.06 -32.72
CA ALA A 467 -13.44 5.20 -31.78
C ALA A 467 -13.57 3.72 -32.23
N ALA A 468 -13.06 3.37 -33.42
CA ALA A 468 -13.06 2.02 -33.95
C ALA A 468 -11.84 1.18 -33.52
N ILE A 469 -10.86 1.80 -32.86
CA ILE A 469 -9.71 1.08 -32.31
C ILE A 469 -10.18 0.02 -31.30
N ALA A 470 -9.56 -1.16 -31.35
CA ALA A 470 -9.84 -2.20 -30.37
C ALA A 470 -9.42 -1.73 -28.96
N PRO A 471 -10.26 -1.92 -27.93
CA PRO A 471 -9.88 -1.58 -26.54
C PRO A 471 -8.56 -2.22 -26.11
N ALA A 472 -8.31 -3.46 -26.55
CA ALA A 472 -7.06 -4.17 -26.30
C ALA A 472 -5.81 -3.43 -26.84
N THR A 473 -5.91 -2.81 -28.02
CA THR A 473 -4.81 -2.01 -28.58
C THR A 473 -4.48 -0.81 -27.71
N LEU A 474 -5.50 -0.08 -27.23
CA LEU A 474 -5.26 1.06 -26.33
C LEU A 474 -4.66 0.62 -25.00
N ARG A 475 -5.11 -0.53 -24.48
CA ARG A 475 -4.53 -1.17 -23.29
C ARG A 475 -3.05 -1.50 -23.49
N GLU A 476 -2.69 -2.13 -24.60
CA GLU A 476 -1.30 -2.46 -24.94
C GLU A 476 -0.41 -1.22 -25.04
N LEU A 477 -0.89 -0.15 -25.67
CA LEU A 477 -0.16 1.12 -25.74
C LEU A 477 0.08 1.72 -24.35
N ARG A 478 -0.95 1.71 -23.48
CA ARG A 478 -0.84 2.18 -22.10
C ARG A 478 0.16 1.34 -21.30
N ASP A 479 0.06 0.01 -21.38
CA ASP A 479 0.92 -0.89 -20.62
C ASP A 479 2.37 -0.82 -21.12
N ALA A 480 2.59 -0.66 -22.42
CA ALA A 480 3.90 -0.39 -23.00
C ALA A 480 4.51 0.93 -22.50
N ALA A 481 3.69 1.97 -22.33
CA ALA A 481 4.12 3.26 -21.78
C ALA A 481 4.44 3.20 -20.27
N LEU A 482 3.80 2.31 -19.51
CA LEU A 482 4.10 2.06 -18.10
C LEU A 482 5.31 1.13 -17.90
N ALA A 483 5.74 0.41 -18.94
CA ALA A 483 6.80 -0.58 -18.84
C ALA A 483 8.19 -0.04 -19.19
N ASP A 484 8.32 1.24 -19.57
CA ASP A 484 9.58 1.88 -19.96
C ASP A 484 9.55 3.41 -19.81
N GLU A 485 10.45 3.94 -18.96
CA GLU A 485 10.61 5.38 -18.73
C GLU A 485 11.08 6.17 -19.96
N HIS A 486 11.78 5.51 -20.90
CA HIS A 486 12.36 6.15 -22.09
C HIS A 486 11.44 6.07 -23.33
N GLY A 487 10.31 5.36 -23.21
CA GLY A 487 9.27 5.27 -24.23
C GLY A 487 9.63 4.45 -25.47
N HIS A 488 10.68 3.62 -25.43
CA HIS A 488 11.02 2.70 -26.52
C HIS A 488 9.94 1.65 -26.72
N LYS A 489 9.41 1.07 -25.63
CA LYS A 489 8.31 0.08 -25.70
C LYS A 489 7.05 0.69 -26.30
N LEU A 490 6.69 1.92 -25.90
CA LEU A 490 5.56 2.64 -26.48
C LEU A 490 5.77 2.89 -27.99
N ARG A 491 6.94 3.37 -28.40
CA ARG A 491 7.26 3.56 -29.83
C ARG A 491 7.15 2.26 -30.63
N ALA A 492 7.65 1.15 -30.10
CA ALA A 492 7.55 -0.15 -30.75
C ALA A 492 6.08 -0.60 -30.91
N ALA A 493 5.27 -0.44 -29.85
CA ALA A 493 3.84 -0.78 -29.90
C ALA A 493 3.06 0.10 -30.90
N LEU A 494 3.39 1.40 -30.98
CA LEU A 494 2.78 2.29 -31.98
C LEU A 494 3.10 1.86 -33.41
N VAL A 495 4.35 1.47 -33.68
CA VAL A 495 4.74 0.94 -35.01
C VAL A 495 4.01 -0.37 -35.32
N GLN A 496 3.94 -1.28 -34.34
CA GLN A 496 3.25 -2.58 -34.50
C GLN A 496 1.78 -2.43 -34.90
N HIS A 497 1.09 -1.42 -34.34
CA HIS A 497 -0.32 -1.15 -34.63
C HIS A 497 -0.53 -0.16 -35.78
N ALA A 498 0.53 0.26 -36.49
CA ALA A 498 0.49 1.30 -37.53
C ALA A 498 -0.11 2.65 -37.05
N LEU A 499 0.18 3.00 -35.79
CA LEU A 499 -0.28 4.21 -35.11
C LEU A 499 0.88 5.15 -34.75
N ALA A 500 2.06 5.00 -35.37
CA ALA A 500 3.24 5.83 -35.16
C ALA A 500 3.01 7.30 -35.59
#